data_AF-A0A496LQ05-F1
#
_entry.id   AF-A0A496LQ05-F1
#
_cell.length_a   1.000
_cell.length_b   1.000
_cell.length_c   1.000
_cell.angle_alpha   90.00
_cell.angle_beta   90.00
_cell.angle_gamma   90.00
#
_symmetry.space_group_name_H-M   'P 1'
#
loop_
_entity.id
_entity.type
_entity.pdbx_description
1 polymer ?
#
loop_
_entity_poly.entity_id
_entity_poly.type
_entity_poly.pdbx_seq_one_letter_code
_entity_poly.pdbx_strand_id
1 'polypeptide(L)'
;MCKDCGCSIGHTHEAGAHSHADMTHEHVHTHADGTVHSHAHMHEAGIDHEHDAHDHVHANVAISDAKTIEVMSKILSANDEEAAHNRAHLDEDKILCLNLMSSPGSGKTTLLEATIKSGKFKIGVIEGDLETNRDADRIIKAGAQAHQISTGETCHLDAFMVHEGLHHIDTKGLDLVFIENVGNLVCPAAFDVGAHLNVVLLSVPEGSDKIAKYPVIFRRADCVVITKTALLPHFDFDMEEVVREVHKLNPKADVIALDSKSGEGVEKWLKFLQYKKEFR
;
A
#
# COMPACT_ATOMS: atom_id res chain seq x y z
N MET A 1 2.48 -11.95 -36.28
CA MET A 1 3.18 -13.22 -36.56
C MET A 1 4.67 -12.86 -36.65
N CYS A 2 5.55 -13.10 -35.69
CA CYS A 2 5.66 -13.95 -34.49
C CYS A 2 6.62 -13.21 -33.50
N LYS A 3 6.37 -13.25 -32.17
CA LYS A 3 6.99 -14.13 -31.13
C LYS A 3 8.40 -13.73 -30.67
N ASP A 4 8.50 -13.46 -29.36
CA ASP A 4 9.52 -13.89 -28.39
C ASP A 4 11.02 -13.72 -28.71
N CYS A 5 11.70 -12.88 -27.91
CA CYS A 5 12.95 -13.19 -27.20
C CYS A 5 13.34 -11.97 -26.30
N GLY A 6 13.40 -11.99 -24.97
CA GLY A 6 13.31 -13.09 -24.02
C GLY A 6 14.63 -13.82 -23.78
N CYS A 7 15.74 -13.12 -23.42
CA CYS A 7 16.85 -13.54 -22.53
C CYS A 7 18.04 -12.54 -22.57
N SER A 8 18.43 -11.94 -21.43
CA SER A 8 19.57 -12.29 -20.52
C SER A 8 20.80 -11.39 -20.80
N ILE A 9 21.47 -10.82 -19.80
CA ILE A 9 22.68 -11.40 -19.17
C ILE A 9 22.95 -10.65 -17.85
N GLY A 10 23.08 -11.41 -16.76
CA GLY A 10 23.57 -10.89 -15.49
C GLY A 10 25.07 -10.61 -15.55
N HIS A 11 25.49 -9.49 -14.97
CA HIS A 11 26.89 -9.23 -14.68
C HIS A 11 27.15 -9.43 -13.19
N THR A 12 28.03 -10.38 -12.90
CA THR A 12 28.70 -10.58 -11.62
C THR A 12 29.72 -9.46 -11.40
N HIS A 13 29.60 -8.73 -10.29
CA HIS A 13 30.65 -7.81 -9.83
C HIS A 13 31.55 -8.52 -8.83
N GLU A 14 32.82 -8.70 -9.17
CA GLU A 14 33.88 -8.94 -8.19
C GLU A 14 34.38 -7.58 -7.66
N ALA A 15 34.36 -7.42 -6.34
CA ALA A 15 34.82 -6.21 -5.65
C ALA A 15 36.35 -6.25 -5.49
N GLY A 16 37.05 -5.36 -6.19
CA GLY A 16 38.46 -5.04 -5.93
C GLY A 16 38.58 -3.78 -5.06
N ALA A 17 39.21 -3.91 -3.90
CA ALA A 17 39.43 -2.81 -2.95
C ALA A 17 40.67 -1.98 -3.33
N HIS A 18 40.53 -0.66 -3.51
CA HIS A 18 41.69 0.25 -3.61
C HIS A 18 41.44 1.60 -2.93
N SER A 19 42.47 2.06 -2.23
CA SER A 19 42.55 3.23 -1.35
C SER A 19 42.70 4.56 -2.10
N HIS A 20 42.06 5.61 -1.58
CA HIS A 20 42.12 6.99 -2.09
C HIS A 20 43.48 7.66 -1.85
N ALA A 21 44.14 8.12 -2.93
CA ALA A 21 45.20 9.13 -2.83
C ALA A 21 45.48 9.94 -4.12
N ASP A 22 44.79 9.72 -5.25
CA ASP A 22 45.06 10.47 -6.47
C ASP A 22 43.75 10.74 -7.25
N MET A 23 43.44 12.01 -7.54
CA MET A 23 42.13 12.45 -8.08
C MET A 23 42.11 12.57 -9.61
N THR A 24 42.78 11.64 -10.29
CA THR A 24 42.68 11.43 -11.73
C THR A 24 42.69 9.93 -11.99
N HIS A 25 41.64 9.40 -12.61
CA HIS A 25 41.59 8.00 -13.01
C HIS A 25 41.32 7.90 -14.52
N GLU A 26 42.15 7.14 -15.22
CA GLU A 26 41.94 6.77 -16.61
C GLU A 26 41.24 5.42 -16.67
N HIS A 27 40.13 5.36 -17.41
CA HIS A 27 39.45 4.12 -17.72
C HIS A 27 39.74 3.71 -19.16
N VAL A 28 40.14 2.46 -19.36
CA VAL A 28 40.34 1.85 -20.68
C VAL A 28 39.28 0.78 -20.86
N HIS A 29 38.44 0.93 -21.89
CA HIS A 29 37.41 -0.05 -22.24
C HIS A 29 37.82 -0.80 -23.51
N THR A 30 37.76 -2.13 -23.44
CA THR A 30 37.90 -3.01 -24.60
C THR A 30 36.55 -3.61 -24.93
N HIS A 31 36.06 -3.37 -26.14
CA HIS A 31 34.80 -3.91 -26.62
C HIS A 31 35.00 -5.34 -27.16
N ALA A 32 33.91 -6.10 -27.25
CA ALA A 32 33.94 -7.48 -27.74
C ALA A 32 34.44 -7.63 -29.20
N ASP A 33 34.46 -6.53 -29.96
CA ASP A 33 35.00 -6.45 -31.33
C ASP A 33 36.51 -6.12 -31.38
N GLY A 34 37.15 -6.01 -30.21
CA GLY A 34 38.57 -5.70 -30.08
C GLY A 34 38.92 -4.21 -30.16
N THR A 35 37.93 -3.32 -30.31
CA THR A 35 38.18 -1.89 -30.24
C THR A 35 38.45 -1.44 -28.81
N VAL A 36 39.48 -0.60 -28.63
CA VAL A 36 39.88 -0.07 -27.31
C VAL A 36 39.82 1.44 -27.35
N HIS A 37 39.20 2.04 -26.34
CA HIS A 37 39.30 3.48 -26.11
C HIS A 37 39.48 3.79 -24.63
N SER A 38 40.14 4.91 -24.36
CA SER A 38 40.35 5.43 -23.01
C SER A 38 39.75 6.81 -22.84
N HIS A 39 39.30 7.10 -21.63
CA HIS A 39 38.91 8.46 -21.23
C HIS A 39 39.32 8.72 -19.78
N ALA A 40 39.69 9.97 -19.52
CA ALA A 40 40.08 10.47 -18.21
C ALA A 40 39.00 11.45 -17.70
N HIS A 41 38.67 11.36 -16.42
CA HIS A 41 37.81 12.34 -15.75
C HIS A 41 38.51 12.91 -14.51
N MET A 42 38.40 14.22 -14.33
CA MET A 42 38.80 14.94 -13.12
C MET A 42 37.54 15.31 -12.34
N HIS A 43 37.52 15.04 -11.04
CA HIS A 43 36.51 15.59 -10.14
C HIS A 43 37.07 16.81 -9.41
N GLU A 44 36.48 17.99 -9.64
CA GLU A 44 36.73 19.16 -8.79
C GLU A 44 35.97 19.01 -7.46
N ALA A 45 36.68 19.20 -6.36
CA ALA A 45 36.11 19.21 -5.02
C ALA A 45 35.52 20.58 -4.69
N GLY A 46 34.23 20.60 -4.32
CA GLY A 46 33.65 21.63 -3.46
C GLY A 46 32.61 22.53 -4.11
N ILE A 47 31.32 22.16 -3.98
CA ILE A 47 30.22 23.11 -3.81
C ILE A 47 29.21 22.47 -2.85
N ASP A 48 29.04 23.07 -1.67
CA ASP A 48 27.91 22.83 -0.76
C ASP A 48 26.62 23.29 -1.44
N HIS A 49 25.59 22.43 -1.48
CA HIS A 49 24.25 22.80 -1.91
C HIS A 49 23.22 22.54 -0.81
N GLU A 50 22.49 23.59 -0.46
CA GLU A 50 21.32 23.60 0.43
C GLU A 50 20.28 22.56 -0.01
N HIS A 51 19.73 21.84 0.97
CA HIS A 51 18.65 20.88 0.75
C HIS A 51 17.31 21.61 0.68
N ASP A 52 16.88 21.97 -0.53
CA ASP A 52 15.47 22.20 -0.81
C ASP A 52 14.76 20.84 -0.92
N ALA A 53 13.75 20.64 -0.07
CA ALA A 53 12.98 19.42 0.01
C ALA A 53 12.10 19.25 -1.24
N HIS A 54 12.61 18.52 -2.23
CA HIS A 54 11.79 18.01 -3.32
C HIS A 54 11.22 16.63 -2.94
N ASP A 55 9.90 16.59 -2.78
CA ASP A 55 9.10 15.37 -2.77
C ASP A 55 9.33 14.62 -4.09
N HIS A 56 10.15 13.57 -4.03
CA HIS A 56 10.34 12.68 -5.15
C HIS A 56 9.14 11.75 -5.26
N VAL A 57 8.20 12.13 -6.10
CA VAL A 57 7.23 11.22 -6.72
C VAL A 57 8.05 10.14 -7.43
N HIS A 58 8.10 8.93 -6.87
CA HIS A 58 8.69 7.78 -7.54
C HIS A 58 7.79 7.34 -8.70
N ALA A 59 7.85 8.08 -9.80
CA ALA A 59 7.16 7.74 -11.04
C ALA A 59 7.94 6.66 -11.79
N ASN A 60 7.21 5.65 -12.28
CA ASN A 60 7.73 4.67 -13.23
C ASN A 60 8.35 5.38 -14.45
N VAL A 61 9.43 4.81 -14.99
CA VAL A 61 10.26 5.32 -16.12
C VAL A 61 9.46 5.64 -17.42
N ALA A 62 8.16 5.37 -17.47
CA ALA A 62 7.29 5.59 -18.61
C ALA A 62 6.63 6.98 -18.70
N ILE A 63 6.85 7.90 -17.75
CA ILE A 63 6.24 9.24 -17.79
C ILE A 63 7.29 10.32 -17.56
N SER A 64 7.89 10.83 -18.64
CA SER A 64 8.88 11.91 -18.61
C SER A 64 8.42 13.20 -19.30
N ASP A 65 7.14 13.31 -19.66
CA ASP A 65 6.58 14.55 -20.21
C ASP A 65 6.14 15.48 -19.06
N ALA A 66 6.73 16.67 -18.99
CA ALA A 66 6.45 17.68 -17.97
C ALA A 66 4.96 18.03 -17.89
N LYS A 67 4.25 18.03 -19.02
CA LYS A 67 2.81 18.30 -19.06
C LYS A 67 2.00 17.17 -18.42
N THR A 68 2.40 15.92 -18.62
CA THR A 68 1.77 14.78 -17.95
C THR A 68 2.00 14.83 -16.45
N ILE A 69 3.21 15.16 -16.00
CA ILE A 69 3.54 15.31 -14.58
C ILE A 69 2.69 16.41 -13.94
N GLU A 70 2.56 17.57 -14.59
CA GLU A 70 1.73 18.68 -14.08
C GLU A 70 0.26 18.29 -13.93
N VAL A 71 -0.31 17.59 -14.92
CA VAL A 71 -1.70 17.13 -14.87
C VAL A 71 -1.90 16.09 -13.76
N MET A 72 -1.00 15.11 -13.64
CA MET A 72 -1.06 14.09 -12.58
C MET A 72 -0.96 14.73 -11.19
N SER A 73 -0.07 15.70 -11.01
CA SER A 73 0.08 16.44 -9.75
C SER A 73 -1.20 17.20 -9.37
N LYS A 74 -1.86 17.86 -10.34
CA LYS A 74 -3.14 18.54 -10.11
C LYS A 74 -4.26 17.58 -9.71
N ILE A 75 -4.33 16.41 -10.35
CA ILE A 75 -5.34 15.38 -10.01
C ILE A 75 -5.11 14.86 -8.58
N LEU A 76 -3.87 14.54 -8.22
CA LEU A 76 -3.54 14.08 -6.87
C LEU A 76 -3.80 15.15 -5.82
N SER A 77 -3.47 16.41 -6.10
CA SER A 77 -3.77 17.53 -5.20
C SER A 77 -5.27 17.70 -4.96
N ALA A 78 -6.09 17.61 -6.01
CA ALA A 78 -7.55 17.69 -5.86
C ALA A 78 -8.11 16.50 -5.06
N ASN A 79 -7.56 15.30 -5.26
CA ASN A 79 -7.89 14.14 -4.44
C ASN A 79 -7.54 14.36 -2.96
N ASP A 80 -6.35 14.91 -2.67
CA ASP A 80 -5.90 15.13 -1.29
C ASP A 80 -6.75 16.20 -0.57
N GLU A 81 -7.22 17.23 -1.29
CA GLU A 81 -8.18 18.20 -0.77
C GLU A 81 -9.52 17.53 -0.39
N GLU A 82 -10.05 16.66 -1.26
CA GLU A 82 -11.28 15.92 -0.96
C GLU A 82 -11.07 14.89 0.16
N ALA A 83 -9.90 14.24 0.21
CA ALA A 83 -9.56 13.30 1.29
C ALA A 83 -9.53 14.01 2.65
N ALA A 84 -8.97 15.23 2.71
CA ALA A 84 -8.98 16.06 3.90
C ALA A 84 -10.40 16.44 4.31
N HIS A 85 -11.27 16.76 3.35
CA HIS A 85 -12.68 17.05 3.59
C HIS A 85 -13.44 15.84 4.16
N ASN A 86 -13.29 14.66 3.55
CA ASN A 86 -13.88 13.41 4.06
C ASN A 86 -13.45 13.12 5.49
N ARG A 87 -12.15 13.26 5.77
CA ARG A 87 -11.57 13.03 7.10
C ARG A 87 -12.14 14.00 8.14
N ALA A 88 -12.23 15.29 7.80
CA ALA A 88 -12.82 16.30 8.68
C ALA A 88 -14.30 15.97 9.02
N HIS A 89 -15.09 15.54 8.03
CA HIS A 89 -16.47 15.12 8.26
C HIS A 89 -16.56 13.93 9.23
N LEU A 90 -15.69 12.93 9.07
CA LEU A 90 -15.62 11.78 9.97
C LEU A 90 -15.09 12.14 11.38
N ASP A 91 -14.23 13.16 11.48
CA ASP A 91 -13.76 13.74 12.75
C ASP A 91 -14.89 14.44 13.51
N GLU A 92 -15.75 15.20 12.83
CA GLU A 92 -16.91 15.87 13.45
C GLU A 92 -17.85 14.87 14.14
N ASP A 93 -18.07 13.71 13.50
CA ASP A 93 -18.90 12.63 14.04
C ASP A 93 -18.14 11.66 14.95
N LYS A 94 -16.83 11.87 15.17
CA LYS A 94 -15.94 11.01 15.98
C LYS A 94 -15.88 9.55 15.50
N ILE A 95 -15.99 9.35 14.19
CA ILE A 95 -15.99 8.03 13.54
C ILE A 95 -14.58 7.68 13.11
N LEU A 96 -14.03 6.56 13.58
CA LEU A 96 -12.72 6.09 13.09
C LEU A 96 -12.89 5.38 11.75
N CYS A 97 -12.46 6.06 10.68
CA CYS A 97 -12.40 5.48 9.34
C CYS A 97 -11.07 4.74 9.07
N LEU A 98 -11.15 3.53 8.52
CA LEU A 98 -10.00 2.70 8.11
C LEU A 98 -10.11 2.30 6.63
N ASN A 99 -9.01 2.42 5.89
CA ASN A 99 -8.88 1.97 4.50
C ASN A 99 -8.20 0.60 4.47
N LEU A 100 -8.92 -0.43 4.05
CA LEU A 100 -8.41 -1.80 3.90
C LEU A 100 -7.92 -2.02 2.47
N MET A 101 -6.61 -2.24 2.31
CA MET A 101 -5.97 -2.52 1.02
C MET A 101 -5.31 -3.90 1.04
N SER A 102 -5.30 -4.60 -0.09
CA SER A 102 -4.71 -5.94 -0.19
C SER A 102 -4.64 -6.42 -1.63
N SER A 103 -4.00 -7.57 -1.89
CA SER A 103 -4.26 -8.33 -3.12
C SER A 103 -5.71 -8.84 -3.17
N PRO A 104 -6.24 -9.24 -4.35
CA PRO A 104 -7.48 -9.98 -4.43
C PRO A 104 -7.43 -11.25 -3.58
N GLY A 105 -8.49 -11.50 -2.80
CA GLY A 105 -8.60 -12.73 -2.01
C GLY A 105 -7.75 -12.79 -0.74
N SER A 106 -7.06 -11.71 -0.32
CA SER A 106 -6.31 -11.69 0.96
C SER A 106 -7.21 -11.76 2.20
N GLY A 107 -8.53 -11.54 2.04
CA GLY A 107 -9.53 -11.81 3.09
C GLY A 107 -10.11 -10.57 3.78
N LYS A 108 -10.07 -9.39 3.15
CA LYS A 108 -10.67 -8.14 3.65
C LYS A 108 -12.12 -8.33 4.12
N THR A 109 -13.01 -8.77 3.25
CA THR A 109 -14.42 -8.99 3.60
C THR A 109 -14.59 -10.00 4.73
N THR A 110 -13.74 -11.04 4.81
CA THR A 110 -13.84 -12.05 5.87
C THR A 110 -13.41 -11.48 7.23
N LEU A 111 -12.40 -10.59 7.24
CA LEU A 111 -12.01 -9.85 8.43
C LEU A 111 -13.12 -8.87 8.86
N LEU A 112 -13.76 -8.18 7.91
CA LEU A 112 -14.90 -7.31 8.21
C LEU A 112 -16.06 -8.10 8.80
N GLU A 113 -16.46 -9.21 8.19
CA GLU A 113 -17.52 -10.08 8.74
C GLU A 113 -17.22 -10.52 10.18
N ALA A 114 -15.98 -10.91 10.48
CA ALA A 114 -15.57 -11.29 11.84
C ALA A 114 -15.61 -10.09 12.80
N THR A 115 -15.21 -8.91 12.33
CA THR A 115 -15.23 -7.66 13.12
C THR A 115 -16.67 -7.26 13.46
N ILE A 116 -17.58 -7.32 12.48
CA ILE A 116 -19.01 -6.99 12.64
C ILE A 116 -19.68 -7.98 13.60
N LYS A 117 -19.46 -9.29 13.40
CA LYS A 117 -20.05 -10.35 14.24
C LYS A 117 -19.56 -10.31 15.69
N SER A 118 -18.46 -9.61 15.98
CA SER A 118 -18.01 -9.40 17.36
C SER A 118 -18.99 -8.55 18.18
N GLY A 119 -19.82 -7.72 17.54
CA GLY A 119 -20.79 -6.83 18.18
C GLY A 119 -20.18 -5.72 19.03
N LYS A 120 -18.85 -5.49 18.98
CA LYS A 120 -18.15 -4.48 19.78
C LYS A 120 -18.29 -3.05 19.25
N PHE A 121 -18.63 -2.90 17.97
CA PHE A 121 -18.66 -1.61 17.27
C PHE A 121 -19.90 -1.53 16.38
N LYS A 122 -20.45 -0.32 16.23
CA LYS A 122 -21.37 0.03 15.15
C LYS A 122 -20.56 0.39 13.92
N ILE A 123 -20.78 -0.34 12.82
CA ILE A 123 -19.92 -0.30 11.65
C ILE A 123 -20.73 0.05 10.40
N GLY A 124 -20.18 0.96 9.60
CA GLY A 124 -20.56 1.16 8.20
C GLY A 124 -19.40 0.77 7.28
N VAL A 125 -19.71 0.30 6.07
CA VAL A 125 -18.70 -0.13 5.10
C VAL A 125 -18.95 0.48 3.72
N ILE A 126 -17.92 1.05 3.13
CA ILE A 126 -17.88 1.43 1.73
C ILE A 126 -17.05 0.38 1.00
N GLU A 127 -17.69 -0.35 0.09
CA GLU A 127 -17.10 -1.46 -0.66
C GLU A 127 -16.69 -1.00 -2.05
N GLY A 128 -15.41 -1.18 -2.42
CA GLY A 128 -14.89 -0.90 -3.75
C GLY A 128 -14.54 -2.19 -4.49
N ASP A 129 -15.28 -2.49 -5.55
CA ASP A 129 -14.98 -3.60 -6.46
C ASP A 129 -15.27 -3.18 -7.90
N LEU A 130 -14.63 -3.86 -8.85
CA LEU A 130 -14.82 -3.62 -10.29
C LEU A 130 -16.28 -3.86 -10.66
N GLU A 131 -16.80 -5.02 -10.26
CA GLU A 131 -18.16 -5.44 -10.54
C GLU A 131 -18.74 -6.27 -9.39
N THR A 132 -20.07 -6.28 -9.30
CA THR A 132 -20.91 -7.06 -8.35
C THR A 132 -21.04 -6.46 -6.95
N ASN A 133 -22.16 -6.78 -6.27
CA ASN A 133 -22.46 -6.36 -4.90
C ASN A 133 -22.16 -7.47 -3.86
N ARG A 134 -21.37 -8.48 -4.24
CA ARG A 134 -21.24 -9.71 -3.44
C ARG A 134 -20.67 -9.46 -2.06
N ASP A 135 -19.68 -8.57 -1.96
CA ASP A 135 -19.05 -8.27 -0.67
C ASP A 135 -19.95 -7.37 0.17
N ALA A 136 -20.59 -6.34 -0.42
CA ALA A 136 -21.61 -5.55 0.26
C ALA A 136 -22.77 -6.40 0.83
N ASP A 137 -23.30 -7.37 0.06
CA ASP A 137 -24.35 -8.28 0.52
C ASP A 137 -23.90 -9.13 1.72
N ARG A 138 -22.63 -9.57 1.73
CA ARG A 138 -22.04 -10.32 2.84
C ARG A 138 -21.91 -9.46 4.10
N ILE A 139 -21.50 -8.21 3.94
CA ILE A 139 -21.41 -7.25 5.06
C ILE A 139 -22.79 -6.96 5.65
N ILE A 140 -23.80 -6.73 4.80
CA ILE A 140 -25.18 -6.51 5.25
C ILE A 140 -25.70 -7.74 6.01
N LYS A 141 -25.45 -8.94 5.47
CA LYS A 141 -25.81 -10.19 6.14
C LYS A 141 -25.07 -10.40 7.47
N ALA A 142 -23.87 -9.86 7.62
CA ALA A 142 -23.13 -9.89 8.88
C ALA A 142 -23.70 -8.93 9.94
N GLY A 143 -24.49 -7.93 9.53
CA GLY A 143 -25.23 -7.03 10.43
C GLY A 143 -24.78 -5.56 10.39
N ALA A 144 -23.98 -5.15 9.40
CA ALA A 144 -23.55 -3.77 9.23
C ALA A 144 -24.26 -3.09 8.04
N GLN A 145 -24.15 -1.77 7.95
CA GLN A 145 -24.51 -1.04 6.73
C GLN A 145 -23.39 -1.16 5.71
N ALA A 146 -23.73 -1.34 4.43
CA ALA A 146 -22.75 -1.36 3.36
C ALA A 146 -23.27 -0.64 2.12
N HIS A 147 -22.36 0.05 1.42
CA HIS A 147 -22.62 0.61 0.10
C HIS A 147 -21.53 0.19 -0.88
N GLN A 148 -21.94 -0.35 -2.04
CA GLN A 148 -21.03 -0.74 -3.10
C GLN A 148 -20.77 0.44 -4.04
N ILE A 149 -19.50 0.73 -4.25
CA ILE A 149 -19.00 1.55 -5.35
C ILE A 149 -18.52 0.60 -6.44
N SER A 150 -19.14 0.67 -7.62
CA SER A 150 -18.63 -0.02 -8.80
C SER A 150 -17.58 0.88 -9.46
N THR A 151 -16.33 0.46 -9.42
CA THR A 151 -15.21 1.25 -9.95
C THR A 151 -15.05 1.13 -11.47
N GLY A 152 -15.83 0.25 -12.09
CA GLY A 152 -15.77 -0.07 -13.52
C GLY A 152 -14.42 -0.69 -13.86
N GLU A 153 -13.57 0.06 -14.57
CA GLU A 153 -12.20 -0.36 -14.93
C GLU A 153 -11.14 0.19 -13.96
N THR A 154 -11.53 1.01 -12.97
CA THR A 154 -10.58 1.65 -12.05
C THR A 154 -10.08 0.67 -11.00
N CYS A 155 -8.75 0.59 -10.86
CA CYS A 155 -8.05 -0.36 -10.00
C CYS A 155 -7.91 0.06 -8.53
N HIS A 156 -8.56 1.15 -8.11
CA HIS A 156 -8.51 1.73 -6.77
C HIS A 156 -9.77 2.59 -6.52
N LEU A 157 -10.01 2.94 -5.25
CA LEU A 157 -10.89 4.03 -4.85
C LEU A 157 -10.10 5.32 -4.67
N ASP A 158 -10.70 6.44 -5.07
CA ASP A 158 -10.24 7.80 -4.77
C ASP A 158 -11.15 8.47 -3.72
N ALA A 159 -10.77 9.67 -3.26
CA ALA A 159 -11.51 10.39 -2.24
C ALA A 159 -12.91 10.84 -2.69
N PHE A 160 -13.12 11.15 -3.98
CA PHE A 160 -14.42 11.55 -4.49
C PHE A 160 -15.40 10.38 -4.52
N MET A 161 -14.93 9.20 -4.93
CA MET A 161 -15.73 7.97 -4.86
C MET A 161 -16.15 7.67 -3.42
N VAL A 162 -15.22 7.77 -2.48
CA VAL A 162 -15.52 7.55 -1.06
C VAL A 162 -16.46 8.61 -0.52
N HIS A 163 -16.30 9.88 -0.91
CA HIS A 163 -17.20 10.96 -0.53
C HIS A 163 -18.65 10.63 -0.91
N GLU A 164 -18.88 10.27 -2.17
CA GLU A 164 -20.19 9.86 -2.66
C GLU A 164 -20.72 8.62 -1.92
N GLY A 165 -19.86 7.63 -1.68
CA GLY A 165 -20.23 6.43 -0.93
C GLY A 165 -20.69 6.72 0.49
N LEU A 166 -20.05 7.67 1.19
CA LEU A 166 -20.40 8.04 2.56
C LEU A 166 -21.83 8.59 2.67
N HIS A 167 -22.35 9.27 1.65
CA HIS A 167 -23.74 9.76 1.64
C HIS A 167 -24.80 8.65 1.55
N HIS A 168 -24.40 7.42 1.23
CA HIS A 168 -25.30 6.28 1.08
C HIS A 168 -25.41 5.40 2.33
N ILE A 169 -24.64 5.72 3.38
CA ILE A 169 -24.75 5.07 4.69
C ILE A 169 -25.15 6.10 5.75
N ASP A 170 -25.86 5.68 6.79
CA ASP A 170 -26.18 6.56 7.91
C ASP A 170 -24.99 6.56 8.87
N THR A 171 -24.15 7.58 8.75
CA THR A 171 -22.96 7.73 9.59
C THR A 171 -23.29 8.02 11.06
N LYS A 172 -24.53 8.42 11.36
CA LYS A 172 -24.92 8.88 12.68
C LYS A 172 -24.76 7.80 13.74
N GLY A 173 -23.83 8.03 14.66
CA GLY A 173 -23.58 7.15 15.80
C GLY A 173 -22.90 5.83 15.42
N LEU A 174 -22.29 5.75 14.23
CA LEU A 174 -21.29 4.74 13.93
C LEU A 174 -20.05 4.96 14.81
N ASP A 175 -19.37 3.87 15.14
CA ASP A 175 -18.08 3.91 15.82
C ASP A 175 -16.95 3.90 14.79
N LEU A 176 -17.10 3.07 13.76
CA LEU A 176 -16.11 2.81 12.73
C LEU A 176 -16.74 2.89 11.34
N VAL A 177 -15.97 3.38 10.37
CA VAL A 177 -16.25 3.19 8.95
C VAL A 177 -15.08 2.43 8.34
N PHE A 178 -15.36 1.39 7.57
CA PHE A 178 -14.35 0.72 6.77
C PHE A 178 -14.53 1.07 5.30
N ILE A 179 -13.43 1.38 4.63
CA ILE A 179 -13.36 1.44 3.18
C ILE A 179 -12.65 0.15 2.75
N GLU A 180 -13.38 -0.81 2.21
CA GLU A 180 -12.80 -1.99 1.59
C GLU A 180 -12.37 -1.64 0.16
N ASN A 181 -11.07 -1.35 -0.02
CA ASN A 181 -10.54 -0.93 -1.31
C ASN A 181 -10.42 -2.10 -2.29
N VAL A 182 -10.32 -1.78 -3.57
CA VAL A 182 -10.14 -2.76 -4.64
C VAL A 182 -8.93 -3.65 -4.35
N GLY A 183 -9.02 -4.94 -4.67
CA GLY A 183 -7.90 -5.88 -4.51
C GLY A 183 -6.71 -5.53 -5.40
N ASN A 184 -5.80 -4.68 -4.92
CA ASN A 184 -4.58 -4.28 -5.61
C ASN A 184 -3.52 -3.76 -4.61
N LEU A 185 -2.28 -4.21 -4.73
CA LEU A 185 -1.14 -3.74 -3.91
C LEU A 185 -0.36 -2.56 -4.51
N VAL A 186 -0.81 -2.02 -5.65
CA VAL A 186 -0.11 -0.96 -6.40
C VAL A 186 -0.94 0.31 -6.45
N CYS A 187 -2.08 0.30 -7.17
CA CYS A 187 -2.85 1.54 -7.42
C CYS A 187 -3.32 2.25 -6.14
N PRO A 188 -3.91 1.55 -5.14
CA PRO A 188 -4.46 2.21 -3.95
C PRO A 188 -3.41 2.96 -3.14
N ALA A 189 -2.13 2.59 -3.26
CA ALA A 189 -1.04 3.21 -2.53
C ALA A 189 -0.78 4.67 -2.94
N ALA A 190 -1.33 5.15 -4.05
CA ALA A 190 -1.13 6.52 -4.53
C ALA A 190 -2.21 7.51 -4.06
N PHE A 191 -3.39 7.03 -3.69
CA PHE A 191 -4.57 7.87 -3.44
C PHE A 191 -4.96 7.85 -1.97
N ASP A 192 -4.96 9.01 -1.32
CA ASP A 192 -5.62 9.16 -0.03
C ASP A 192 -7.14 9.18 -0.24
N VAL A 193 -7.87 8.45 0.60
CA VAL A 193 -9.33 8.36 0.56
C VAL A 193 -10.00 9.07 1.74
N GLY A 194 -9.22 9.69 2.63
CA GLY A 194 -9.70 10.35 3.85
C GLY A 194 -9.81 9.42 5.06
N ALA A 195 -9.24 8.21 5.00
CA ALA A 195 -9.22 7.28 6.12
C ALA A 195 -8.12 7.59 7.12
N HIS A 196 -8.41 7.53 8.42
CA HIS A 196 -7.44 7.82 9.50
C HIS A 196 -6.33 6.79 9.59
N LEU A 197 -6.63 5.54 9.21
CA LEU A 197 -5.68 4.45 9.20
C LEU A 197 -5.71 3.71 7.87
N ASN A 198 -4.54 3.47 7.32
CA ASN A 198 -4.32 2.58 6.20
C ASN A 198 -3.91 1.20 6.72
N VAL A 199 -4.73 0.19 6.44
CA VAL A 199 -4.49 -1.19 6.87
C VAL A 199 -4.25 -2.05 5.64
N VAL A 200 -3.07 -2.67 5.57
CA VAL A 200 -2.69 -3.54 4.46
C VAL A 200 -2.77 -4.99 4.90
N LEU A 201 -3.57 -5.79 4.20
CA LEU A 201 -3.63 -7.24 4.43
C LEU A 201 -2.66 -7.96 3.49
N LEU A 202 -1.92 -8.91 4.05
CA LEU A 202 -1.10 -9.86 3.32
C LEU A 202 -1.47 -11.27 3.80
N SER A 203 -1.97 -12.13 2.90
CA SER A 203 -2.29 -13.50 3.30
C SER A 203 -1.11 -14.45 3.16
N VAL A 204 -1.02 -15.45 4.05
CA VAL A 204 0.05 -16.46 4.03
C VAL A 204 0.29 -17.08 2.63
N PRO A 205 -0.75 -17.45 1.85
CA PRO A 205 -0.53 -18.00 0.50
C PRO A 205 0.13 -17.07 -0.51
N GLU A 206 0.20 -15.76 -0.24
CA GLU A 206 0.84 -14.80 -1.14
C GLU A 206 2.37 -14.79 -1.01
N GLY A 207 2.91 -15.24 0.13
CA GLY A 207 4.35 -15.24 0.44
C GLY A 207 4.83 -14.00 1.18
N SER A 208 5.85 -14.16 2.02
CA SER A 208 6.47 -13.09 2.84
C SER A 208 7.21 -12.05 2.00
N ASP A 209 7.67 -12.43 0.81
CA ASP A 209 8.41 -11.60 -0.16
C ASP A 209 7.64 -10.38 -0.67
N LYS A 210 6.31 -10.34 -0.48
CA LYS A 210 5.44 -9.26 -0.99
C LYS A 210 5.72 -7.91 -0.33
N ILE A 211 6.21 -7.90 0.91
CA ILE A 211 6.56 -6.64 1.59
C ILE A 211 7.62 -5.87 0.79
N ALA A 212 8.72 -6.55 0.43
CA ALA A 212 9.80 -5.95 -0.34
C ALA A 212 9.42 -5.67 -1.81
N LYS A 213 8.52 -6.47 -2.40
CA LYS A 213 8.06 -6.29 -3.78
C LYS A 213 7.10 -5.12 -3.98
N TYR A 214 6.32 -4.76 -2.96
CA TYR A 214 5.32 -3.69 -3.04
C TYR A 214 5.60 -2.59 -1.99
N PRO A 215 6.79 -1.97 -1.97
CA PRO A 215 7.22 -1.17 -0.84
C PRO A 215 6.39 0.11 -0.63
N VAL A 216 5.76 0.63 -1.69
CA VAL A 216 4.98 1.88 -1.62
C VAL A 216 3.74 1.72 -0.73
N ILE A 217 3.00 0.61 -0.86
CA ILE A 217 1.79 0.39 -0.06
C ILE A 217 2.12 0.10 1.40
N PHE A 218 3.17 -0.70 1.64
CA PHE A 218 3.60 -1.03 3.01
C PHE A 218 4.24 0.15 3.74
N ARG A 219 4.86 1.10 3.02
CA ARG A 219 5.35 2.35 3.62
C ARG A 219 4.21 3.22 4.17
N ARG A 220 3.05 3.18 3.52
CA ARG A 220 1.85 3.95 3.94
C ARG A 220 0.97 3.22 4.95
N ALA A 221 1.25 1.95 5.25
CA ALA A 221 0.43 1.16 6.17
C ALA A 221 0.65 1.58 7.62
N ASP A 222 -0.41 1.96 8.33
CA ASP A 222 -0.40 2.14 9.78
C ASP A 222 -0.47 0.78 10.50
N CYS A 223 -1.08 -0.22 9.87
CA CYS A 223 -1.13 -1.60 10.33
C CYS A 223 -1.03 -2.57 9.17
N VAL A 224 -0.19 -3.59 9.33
CA VAL A 224 -0.12 -4.75 8.42
C VAL A 224 -0.77 -5.95 9.10
N VAL A 225 -1.77 -6.52 8.44
CA VAL A 225 -2.52 -7.68 8.95
C VAL A 225 -2.14 -8.91 8.14
N ILE A 226 -1.48 -9.87 8.79
CA ILE A 226 -1.15 -11.16 8.21
C ILE A 226 -2.33 -12.11 8.39
N THR A 227 -2.98 -12.46 7.29
CA THR A 227 -4.21 -13.26 7.31
C THR A 227 -3.99 -14.71 6.92
N LYS A 228 -4.96 -15.56 7.27
CA LYS A 228 -4.97 -17.00 6.97
C LYS A 228 -3.80 -17.74 7.64
N THR A 229 -3.43 -17.34 8.86
CA THR A 229 -2.30 -17.91 9.62
C THR A 229 -2.44 -19.40 9.89
N ALA A 230 -3.67 -19.94 9.87
CA ALA A 230 -3.91 -21.39 9.91
C ALA A 230 -3.23 -22.16 8.76
N LEU A 231 -2.84 -21.48 7.68
CA LEU A 231 -2.15 -22.09 6.53
C LEU A 231 -0.63 -22.08 6.65
N LEU A 232 -0.04 -21.50 7.70
CA LEU A 232 1.43 -21.47 7.90
C LEU A 232 2.09 -22.86 7.73
N PRO A 233 1.53 -23.98 8.23
CA PRO A 233 2.15 -25.30 8.04
C PRO A 233 2.21 -25.79 6.58
N HIS A 234 1.52 -25.11 5.66
CA HIS A 234 1.40 -25.51 4.25
C HIS A 234 2.16 -24.61 3.28
N PHE A 235 2.73 -23.50 3.77
CA PHE A 235 3.43 -22.52 2.95
C PHE A 235 4.77 -22.16 3.60
N ASP A 236 5.78 -21.94 2.77
CA ASP A 236 7.05 -21.38 3.23
C ASP A 236 6.87 -19.87 3.42
N PHE A 237 6.43 -19.49 4.62
CA PHE A 237 6.12 -18.11 4.97
C PHE A 237 6.85 -17.73 6.27
N ASP A 238 7.83 -16.84 6.16
CA ASP A 238 8.61 -16.36 7.30
C ASP A 238 7.93 -15.14 7.95
N MET A 239 7.30 -15.37 9.10
CA MET A 239 6.69 -14.31 9.91
C MET A 239 7.69 -13.29 10.43
N GLU A 240 8.93 -13.70 10.72
CA GLU A 240 9.97 -12.79 11.20
C GLU A 240 10.49 -11.92 10.06
N GLU A 241 10.64 -12.47 8.85
CA GLU A 241 10.96 -11.70 7.65
C GLU A 241 9.94 -10.60 7.40
N VAL A 242 8.65 -10.93 7.47
CA VAL A 242 7.57 -9.95 7.32
C VAL A 242 7.72 -8.81 8.31
N VAL A 243 7.92 -9.10 9.61
CA VAL A 243 8.06 -8.05 10.63
C VAL A 243 9.28 -7.18 10.34
N ARG A 244 10.43 -7.79 10.00
CA ARG A 244 11.66 -7.06 9.67
C ARG A 244 11.48 -6.14 8.45
N GLU A 245 10.92 -6.65 7.36
CA GLU A 245 10.74 -5.86 6.12
C GLU A 245 9.67 -4.79 6.29
N VAL A 246 8.59 -5.05 7.03
CA VAL A 246 7.58 -4.03 7.36
C VAL A 246 8.24 -2.89 8.14
N HIS A 247 9.00 -3.19 9.19
CA HIS A 247 9.62 -2.15 10.02
C HIS A 247 10.79 -1.45 9.34
N LYS A 248 11.45 -2.08 8.37
CA LYS A 248 12.42 -1.42 7.49
C LYS A 248 11.77 -0.35 6.61
N LEU A 249 10.53 -0.57 6.15
CA LEU A 249 9.78 0.39 5.34
C LEU A 249 9.03 1.43 6.18
N ASN A 250 8.41 0.99 7.28
CA ASN A 250 7.67 1.81 8.22
C ASN A 250 7.88 1.30 9.66
N PRO A 251 8.82 1.89 10.44
CA PRO A 251 9.11 1.48 11.81
C PRO A 251 7.94 1.65 12.80
N LYS A 252 6.91 2.43 12.43
CA LYS A 252 5.75 2.71 13.28
C LYS A 252 4.56 1.78 13.00
N ALA A 253 4.62 0.98 11.93
CA ALA A 253 3.52 0.12 11.54
C ALA A 253 3.30 -1.00 12.56
N ASP A 254 2.04 -1.16 12.97
CA ASP A 254 1.60 -2.29 13.77
C ASP A 254 1.56 -3.56 12.90
N VAL A 255 1.93 -4.72 13.46
CA VAL A 255 1.83 -6.03 12.76
C VAL A 255 0.95 -6.99 13.57
N ILE A 256 -0.13 -7.46 12.94
CA ILE A 256 -1.13 -8.34 13.55
C ILE A 256 -1.28 -9.58 12.70
N ALA A 257 -1.09 -10.76 13.29
CA ALA A 257 -1.33 -12.04 12.64
C ALA A 257 -2.66 -12.62 13.12
N LEU A 258 -3.50 -13.08 12.19
CA LEU A 258 -4.80 -13.65 12.51
C LEU A 258 -5.31 -14.64 11.44
N ASP A 259 -6.31 -15.42 11.84
CA ASP A 259 -7.14 -16.21 10.94
C ASP A 259 -8.62 -15.94 11.26
N SER A 260 -9.29 -15.19 10.39
CA SER A 260 -10.68 -14.78 10.60
C SER A 260 -11.68 -15.94 10.60
N LYS A 261 -11.31 -17.12 10.05
CA LYS A 261 -12.20 -18.29 10.00
C LYS A 261 -12.22 -19.07 11.30
N SER A 262 -11.06 -19.30 11.90
CA SER A 262 -10.92 -19.93 13.22
C SER A 262 -11.15 -18.96 14.37
N GLY A 263 -10.99 -17.65 14.11
CA GLY A 263 -11.07 -16.60 15.13
C GLY A 263 -9.75 -16.34 15.85
N GLU A 264 -8.69 -17.10 15.54
CA GLU A 264 -7.36 -16.88 16.12
C GLU A 264 -6.84 -15.48 15.77
N GLY A 265 -6.33 -14.75 16.76
CA GLY A 265 -5.79 -13.40 16.56
C GLY A 265 -6.83 -12.29 16.36
N VAL A 266 -8.11 -12.62 16.12
CA VAL A 266 -9.18 -11.60 15.91
C VAL A 266 -9.35 -10.71 17.14
N GLU A 267 -9.21 -11.24 18.36
CA GLU A 267 -9.28 -10.42 19.58
C GLU A 267 -8.15 -9.37 19.65
N LYS A 268 -6.96 -9.67 19.12
CA LYS A 268 -5.85 -8.70 19.05
C LYS A 268 -6.21 -7.56 18.09
N TRP A 269 -6.81 -7.91 16.94
CA TRP A 269 -7.34 -6.94 15.98
C TRP A 269 -8.42 -6.04 16.61
N LEU A 270 -9.40 -6.61 17.30
CA LEU A 270 -10.47 -5.84 17.95
C LEU A 270 -9.93 -4.89 19.03
N LYS A 271 -8.92 -5.32 19.81
CA LYS A 271 -8.24 -4.46 20.78
C LYS A 271 -7.46 -3.32 20.13
N PHE A 272 -6.80 -3.59 19.00
CA PHE A 272 -6.15 -2.56 18.20
C PHE A 272 -7.15 -1.50 17.74
N LEU A 273 -8.30 -1.91 17.21
CA LEU A 273 -9.37 -0.99 16.80
C LEU A 273 -9.88 -0.15 17.97
N GLN A 274 -10.16 -0.79 19.11
CA GLN A 274 -10.61 -0.09 20.33
C GLN A 274 -9.57 0.96 20.77
N TYR A 275 -8.29 0.58 20.82
CA TYR A 275 -7.21 1.48 21.20
C TYR A 275 -7.12 2.67 20.23
N LYS A 276 -7.06 2.43 18.92
CA LYS A 276 -6.95 3.54 17.96
C LYS A 276 -8.17 4.47 17.98
N LYS A 277 -9.35 3.95 18.30
CA LYS A 277 -10.57 4.75 18.46
C LYS A 277 -10.51 5.64 19.71
N GLU A 278 -10.00 5.12 20.84
CA GLU A 278 -9.91 5.87 22.11
C GLU A 278 -8.87 6.99 22.09
N PHE A 279 -7.80 6.82 21.31
CA PHE A 279 -6.68 7.77 21.24
C PHE A 279 -6.75 8.71 20.02
N ARG A 280 -7.94 8.88 19.44
CA ARG A 280 -8.24 9.91 18.44
C ARG A 280 -8.96 11.09 19.10
#